data_AF-A0A9P8K683-F1
#
_entry.id   AF-A0A9P8K683-F1
#
_cell.length_a   1.000
_cell.length_b   1.000
_cell.length_c   1.000
_cell.angle_alpha   90.00
_cell.angle_beta   90.00
_cell.angle_gamma   90.00
#
_symmetry.space_group_name_H-M   'P 1'
#
loop_
_entity.id
_entity.type
_entity.pdbx_description
1 polymer ?
#
loop_
_entity_poly.entity_id
_entity_poly.type
_entity_poly.pdbx_seq_one_letter_code
_entity_poly.pdbx_strand_id
1 'polypeptide(L)' 'MAAERDPKQNTASAVVDDDEPDDWDKRIFSTGCSVENTRLNDCFFEKKDWRQCKTEMEEFKQCWKKQGNDRRTDQKNV' A
#
# COMPACT_ATOMS: atom_id res chain seq x y z
N MET A 1 28.70 -35.48 -23.56
CA MET A 1 28.10 -34.13 -23.56
C MET A 1 26.78 -34.20 -24.31
N ALA A 2 25.65 -33.65 -23.84
CA ALA A 2 25.36 -32.99 -22.58
C ALA A 2 23.88 -33.25 -22.18
N ALA A 3 23.55 -33.02 -20.91
CA ALA A 3 22.16 -32.90 -20.41
C ALA A 3 21.91 -31.39 -20.12
N GLU A 4 20.76 -30.89 -19.61
CA GLU A 4 19.58 -31.48 -18.96
C GLU A 4 18.30 -30.74 -19.44
N ARG A 5 17.10 -31.32 -19.29
CA ARG A 5 15.84 -30.53 -19.42
C ARG A 5 14.60 -31.21 -18.79
N ASP A 6 14.50 -31.10 -17.47
CA ASP A 6 13.39 -31.62 -16.66
C ASP A 6 12.10 -30.79 -16.75
N PRO A 7 10.94 -31.40 -17.05
CA PRO A 7 9.65 -30.70 -17.10
C PRO A 7 8.92 -30.81 -15.76
N LYS A 8 9.46 -30.22 -14.67
CA LYS A 8 8.84 -30.38 -13.34
C LYS A 8 9.00 -29.20 -12.38
N GLN A 9 8.50 -28.02 -12.75
CA GLN A 9 8.15 -26.97 -11.79
C GLN A 9 6.73 -26.42 -12.04
N ASN A 10 5.75 -27.19 -11.57
CA ASN A 10 4.46 -26.66 -11.14
C ASN A 10 4.60 -26.25 -9.67
N THR A 11 4.80 -24.96 -9.40
CA THR A 11 4.63 -24.37 -8.07
C THR A 11 3.94 -23.03 -8.21
N ALA A 12 2.69 -23.02 -7.76
CA ALA A 12 1.81 -21.87 -7.67
C ALA A 12 2.49 -20.64 -7.04
N SER A 13 2.21 -19.47 -7.62
CA SER A 13 1.58 -18.38 -6.87
C SER A 13 0.65 -17.63 -7.82
N ALA A 14 -0.60 -17.49 -7.42
CA ALA A 14 -1.56 -16.70 -8.15
C ALA A 14 -1.18 -15.23 -8.06
N VAL A 15 -0.98 -14.57 -9.20
CA VAL A 15 -1.13 -13.10 -9.29
C VAL A 15 -2.57 -12.87 -9.72
N VAL A 16 -3.48 -13.15 -8.78
CA VAL A 16 -4.88 -12.74 -8.87
C VAL A 16 -4.96 -11.25 -8.60
N ASP A 17 -5.89 -10.62 -9.33
CA ASP A 17 -6.44 -9.30 -9.06
C ASP A 17 -5.51 -8.08 -9.06
N ASP A 18 -5.44 -7.47 -10.24
CA ASP A 18 -5.05 -6.07 -10.50
C ASP A 18 -6.27 -5.11 -10.37
N ASP A 19 -7.46 -5.63 -10.01
CA ASP A 19 -8.75 -4.91 -10.02
C ASP A 19 -9.39 -4.79 -8.61
N GLU A 20 -9.04 -5.64 -7.64
CA GLU A 20 -9.40 -5.42 -6.23
C GLU A 20 -8.57 -4.28 -5.61
N PRO A 21 -9.21 -3.30 -4.92
CA PRO A 21 -8.46 -2.30 -4.16
C PRO A 21 -7.62 -3.01 -3.11
N ASP A 22 -6.36 -2.62 -2.99
CA ASP A 22 -5.41 -3.36 -2.16
C ASP A 22 -5.84 -3.39 -0.69
N ASP A 23 -5.35 -4.37 0.07
CA ASP A 23 -5.68 -4.52 1.48
C ASP A 23 -5.34 -3.27 2.31
N TRP A 24 -4.35 -2.47 1.89
CA TRP A 24 -4.00 -1.19 2.50
C TRP A 24 -4.98 -0.08 2.09
N ASP A 25 -5.33 0.09 0.82
CA ASP A 25 -6.37 1.04 0.38
C ASP A 25 -7.72 0.74 1.02
N LYS A 26 -8.16 -0.53 1.04
CA LYS A 26 -9.37 -0.98 1.78
C LYS A 26 -9.33 -0.56 3.25
N ARG A 27 -8.18 -0.69 3.91
CA ARG A 27 -8.00 -0.21 5.30
C ARG A 27 -8.11 1.30 5.37
N ILE A 28 -7.49 2.05 4.46
CA ILE A 28 -7.54 3.52 4.40
C ILE A 28 -8.97 4.04 4.15
N PHE A 29 -9.74 3.42 3.26
CA PHE A 29 -11.17 3.73 3.10
C PHE A 29 -11.95 3.44 4.39
N SER A 30 -11.65 2.35 5.09
CA SER A 30 -12.24 2.01 6.39
C SER A 30 -11.85 2.94 7.54
N THR A 31 -10.84 3.81 7.42
CA THR A 31 -10.51 4.82 8.45
C THR A 31 -11.21 6.15 8.22
N GLY A 32 -11.74 6.40 7.02
CA GLY A 32 -12.25 7.71 6.64
C GLY A 32 -11.17 8.77 6.40
N CYS A 33 -9.89 8.37 6.24
CA CYS A 33 -8.79 9.25 5.83
C CYS A 33 -8.34 8.99 4.38
N SER A 34 -9.26 8.49 3.56
CA SER A 34 -9.01 8.21 2.14
C SER A 34 -8.77 9.49 1.34
N VAL A 35 -9.42 10.61 1.68
CA VAL A 35 -9.24 11.89 0.95
C VAL A 35 -7.79 12.38 1.05
N GLU A 36 -7.20 12.33 2.24
CA GLU A 36 -5.80 12.69 2.47
C GLU A 36 -4.84 11.67 1.85
N ASN A 37 -5.21 10.39 1.82
CA ASN A 37 -4.44 9.35 1.12
C ASN A 37 -4.45 9.55 -0.41
N THR A 38 -5.60 9.91 -0.98
CA THR A 38 -5.71 10.25 -2.41
C THR A 38 -4.84 11.45 -2.73
N ARG A 39 -4.88 12.53 -1.94
CA ARG A 39 -3.99 13.70 -2.14
C ARG A 39 -2.50 13.35 -2.07
N LEU A 40 -2.11 12.45 -1.15
CA LEU A 40 -0.74 11.95 -1.05
C LEU A 40 -0.35 11.17 -2.33
N ASN A 41 -1.24 10.30 -2.81
CA ASN A 41 -1.05 9.53 -4.03
C ASN A 41 -1.04 10.43 -5.28
N ASP A 42 -1.89 11.45 -5.36
CA ASP A 42 -1.92 12.42 -6.46
C ASP A 42 -0.57 13.16 -6.55
N CYS A 43 -0.09 13.74 -5.45
CA CYS A 43 1.22 14.39 -5.41
C CYS A 43 2.35 13.40 -5.75
N PHE A 44 2.27 12.15 -5.27
CA PHE A 44 3.24 11.12 -5.63
C PHE A 44 3.14 10.75 -7.12
N PHE A 45 1.96 10.76 -7.74
CA PHE A 45 1.80 10.46 -9.15
C PHE A 45 2.35 11.60 -10.02
N GLU A 46 2.11 12.85 -9.63
CA GLU A 46 2.64 14.06 -10.29
C GLU A 46 4.16 14.18 -10.17
N LYS A 47 4.71 14.09 -8.95
CA LYS A 47 6.14 14.38 -8.67
C LYS A 47 7.02 13.14 -8.64
N LYS A 48 6.45 11.94 -8.42
CA LYS A 48 7.13 10.65 -8.20
C LYS A 48 8.15 10.66 -7.06
N ASP A 49 7.96 11.59 -6.12
CA ASP A 49 8.82 11.80 -4.96
C ASP A 49 8.01 12.13 -3.71
N TRP A 50 7.87 11.14 -2.83
CA TRP A 50 7.15 11.24 -1.55
C TRP A 50 7.74 12.30 -0.61
N ARG A 51 9.01 12.72 -0.79
CA ARG A 51 9.63 13.77 0.04
C ARG A 51 9.06 15.14 -0.26
N GLN A 52 8.58 15.37 -1.47
CA GLN A 52 7.94 16.62 -1.90
C GLN A 52 6.44 16.67 -1.59
N CYS A 53 5.87 15.56 -1.11
CA CYS A 53 4.48 15.41 -0.67
C CYS A 53 4.36 15.40 0.85
N LYS A 54 5.31 16.06 1.53
CA LYS A 54 5.42 16.04 2.99
C LYS A 54 4.22 16.70 3.68
N THR A 55 3.65 17.74 3.08
CA THR A 55 2.45 18.43 3.58
C THR A 55 1.25 17.49 3.56
N GLU A 56 0.98 16.84 2.41
CA GLU A 56 -0.07 15.82 2.26
C GLU A 56 0.13 14.64 3.23
N MET A 57 1.38 14.24 3.49
CA MET A 57 1.70 13.22 4.50
C MET A 57 1.40 13.67 5.93
N GLU A 58 1.56 14.96 6.26
CA GLU A 58 1.21 15.50 7.58
C GLU A 58 -0.31 15.67 7.73
N GLU A 59 -1.03 16.06 6.68
CA GLU A 59 -2.50 16.04 6.63
C GLU A 59 -3.05 14.62 6.88
N PHE A 60 -2.53 13.62 6.16
CA PHE A 60 -2.90 12.22 6.36
C PHE A 60 -2.62 11.75 7.80
N LYS A 61 -1.45 12.05 8.36
CA LYS A 61 -1.12 11.74 9.77
C LYS A 61 -2.05 12.43 10.76
N GLN A 62 -2.47 13.67 10.50
CA GLN A 62 -3.43 14.38 11.33
C GLN A 62 -4.80 13.70 11.30
N CYS A 63 -5.30 13.33 10.11
CA CYS A 63 -6.54 12.57 10.00
C CYS A 63 -6.42 11.21 10.72
N TRP A 64 -5.34 10.46 10.47
CA TRP A 64 -5.07 9.15 11.09
C TRP A 64 -5.09 9.21 12.62
N LYS A 65 -4.48 10.25 13.19
CA LYS A 65 -4.48 10.50 14.64
C LYS A 65 -5.86 10.91 15.16
N LYS A 66 -6.61 11.74 14.43
CA LYS A 66 -8.00 12.14 14.79
C LYS A 66 -8.94 10.93 14.81
N GLN A 67 -8.78 9.99 13.87
CA GLN A 67 -9.55 8.76 13.79
C GLN A 67 -9.09 7.66 14.79
N GLY A 68 -8.14 7.97 15.68
CA GLY A 68 -7.65 7.02 16.70
C GLY A 68 -6.95 5.80 16.10
N ASN A 69 -6.43 5.90 14.88
CA ASN A 69 -6.03 4.75 14.08
C ASN A 69 -4.63 4.20 14.38
N ASP A 70 -4.04 4.67 15.47
CA ASP A 70 -2.73 4.33 16.04
C ASP A 70 -2.51 2.81 16.13
N ARG A 71 -3.52 2.08 16.64
CA ARG A 71 -3.50 0.61 16.77
C ARG A 71 -3.46 -0.17 15.45
N ARG A 72 -3.77 0.48 14.31
CA ARG A 72 -3.64 -0.16 12.97
C ARG A 72 -2.22 -0.02 12.40
N THR A 73 -1.45 0.96 12.86
CA THR A 73 -0.02 1.14 12.52
C THR A 73 0.93 0.37 13.45
N ASP A 74 0.46 -0.06 14.62
CA ASP A 74 1.28 -0.70 15.66
C ASP A 74 1.63 -2.19 15.39
N GLN A 75 1.42 -2.69 14.17
CA GLN A 75 1.88 -4.03 13.77
C GLN A 75 3.40 -4.06 13.53
N LYS A 76 4.16 -3.90 14.61
CA LYS A 76 5.63 -3.96 14.58
C LYS A 76 6.21 -4.61 15.83
N ASN A 77 5.91 -5.89 16.03
CA ASN A 77 6.79 -6.98 16.51
C ASN A 77 5.94 -8.20 16.91
N VAL A 78 6.15 -9.32 16.21
CA VAL A 78 6.01 -10.70 16.73
C VAL A 78 7.19 -11.51 16.16
#